data_AF-X1EP98-F1
#
_entry.id   AF-X1EP98-F1
#
_cell.length_a   1.000
_cell.length_b   1.000
_cell.length_c   1.000
_cell.angle_alpha   90.00
_cell.angle_beta   90.00
_cell.angle_gamma   90.00
#
_symmetry.space_group_name_H-M   'P 1'
#
loop_
_entity.id
_entity.type
_entity.pdbx_description
1 polymer ?
#
loop_
_entity_poly.entity_id
_entity_poly.type
_entity_poly.pdbx_seq_one_letter_code
_entity_poly.pdbx_strand_id
1 'polypeptide(L)'
;ILHKERHGDYLGRDVQMIPHVTGEVKLKLRRLAMETDADMVFVEIGGTVGDLENAYFIEAMRELAYEEGPNSCCFMALTYILEPKTLGEQKSKAAQLGIKQLMQLGVQPDIIACRAANPVSEKVRQKNKRVQ
;
A
#
# COMPACT_ATOMS: atom_id res chain seq x y z
N ILE A 1 16.43 -0.59 -14.32
CA ILE A 1 17.40 -1.03 -13.29
C ILE A 1 18.46 -1.93 -13.88
N LEU A 2 18.15 -3.18 -14.27
CA LEU A 2 19.17 -4.10 -14.83
C LEU A 2 19.92 -3.52 -16.04
N HIS A 3 19.23 -2.83 -16.94
CA HIS A 3 19.90 -2.15 -18.05
C HIS A 3 20.86 -1.04 -17.59
N LYS A 4 20.44 -0.22 -16.62
CA LYS A 4 21.24 0.86 -16.03
C LYS A 4 22.48 0.30 -15.33
N GLU A 5 22.32 -0.83 -14.63
CA GLU A 5 23.42 -1.57 -14.02
C GLU A 5 24.43 -2.05 -15.06
N ARG A 6 23.97 -2.75 -16.09
CA ARG A 6 24.84 -3.24 -17.17
C ARG A 6 25.53 -2.14 -17.97
N HIS A 7 24.96 -0.93 -18.01
CA HIS A 7 25.56 0.25 -18.67
C HIS A 7 26.54 1.01 -17.77
N GLY A 8 26.63 0.66 -16.48
CA GLY A 8 27.54 1.30 -15.54
C GLY A 8 27.00 2.56 -14.88
N ASP A 9 25.69 2.84 -14.99
CA ASP A 9 25.07 4.06 -14.42
C ASP A 9 25.21 4.13 -12.89
N TYR A 10 25.35 2.99 -12.22
CA TYR A 10 25.56 2.92 -10.76
C TYR A 10 27.04 3.01 -10.35
N LEU A 11 27.96 3.27 -11.29
CA LEU A 11 29.40 3.45 -11.08
C LEU A 11 30.08 2.26 -10.37
N GLY A 12 29.66 1.04 -10.72
CA GLY A 12 30.18 -0.20 -10.14
C GLY A 12 29.73 -0.48 -8.70
N ARG A 13 28.79 0.29 -8.15
CA ARG A 13 28.19 0.02 -6.84
C ARG A 13 27.09 -1.02 -6.92
N ASP A 14 26.88 -1.72 -5.80
CA ASP A 14 25.84 -2.73 -5.66
C ASP A 14 24.44 -2.16 -5.92
N VAL A 15 23.66 -2.88 -6.72
CA VAL A 15 22.25 -2.59 -6.94
C VAL A 15 21.40 -3.37 -5.94
N GLN A 16 20.50 -2.67 -5.28
CA GLN A 16 19.72 -3.15 -4.14
C GLN A 16 18.24 -2.82 -4.33
N MET A 17 17.35 -3.57 -3.68
CA MET A 17 15.90 -3.29 -3.70
C MET A 17 15.60 -1.88 -3.16
N ILE A 18 16.25 -1.52 -2.04
CA ILE A 18 16.23 -0.18 -1.48
C ILE A 18 17.68 0.34 -1.56
N PRO A 19 17.95 1.53 -2.12
CA PRO A 19 16.99 2.52 -2.63
C PRO A 19 16.69 2.38 -4.13
N HIS A 20 17.33 1.46 -4.86
CA HIS A 20 17.33 1.53 -6.33
C HIS A 20 16.00 1.12 -6.95
N VAL A 21 15.34 0.07 -6.45
CA VAL A 21 14.02 -0.35 -6.96
C VAL A 21 12.94 0.60 -6.48
N THR A 22 12.92 0.92 -5.19
CA THR A 22 11.96 1.90 -4.64
C THR A 22 12.09 3.25 -5.33
N GLY A 23 13.32 3.71 -5.59
CA GLY A 23 13.61 4.93 -6.34
C GLY A 23 13.04 4.96 -7.75
N GLU A 24 13.14 3.86 -8.51
CA GLU A 24 12.53 3.82 -9.85
C GLU A 24 11.01 3.82 -9.81
N VAL A 25 10.38 3.19 -8.82
CA VAL A 25 8.92 3.22 -8.64
C VAL A 25 8.47 4.66 -8.38
N LYS A 26 9.10 5.35 -7.42
CA LYS A 26 8.81 6.76 -7.12
C LYS A 26 9.00 7.67 -8.33
N LEU A 27 10.10 7.50 -9.05
CA LEU A 27 10.41 8.29 -10.24
C LEU A 27 9.37 8.09 -11.35
N LYS A 28 8.89 6.86 -11.56
CA LYS A 28 7.83 6.58 -12.53
C LYS A 28 6.53 7.30 -12.19
N LEU A 29 6.13 7.32 -10.92
CA LEU A 29 4.90 7.99 -10.50
C LEU A 29 5.01 9.52 -10.66
N ARG A 30 6.15 10.12 -10.28
CA ARG A 30 6.39 11.55 -10.48
C ARG A 30 6.38 11.93 -11.96
N ARG A 31 7.00 11.11 -12.82
CA ARG A 31 6.98 11.34 -14.27
C ARG A 31 5.57 11.24 -14.83
N LEU A 32 4.81 10.22 -14.44
CA LEU A 32 3.41 10.11 -14.84
C LEU A 32 2.62 11.38 -14.49
N ALA A 33 2.73 11.85 -13.25
CA ALA A 33 2.05 13.07 -12.81
C ALA A 33 2.42 14.30 -13.65
N MET A 34 3.72 14.49 -13.96
CA MET A 34 4.20 15.61 -14.78
C MET A 34 3.79 15.49 -16.25
N GLU A 35 3.85 14.29 -16.83
CA GLU A 35 3.54 14.05 -18.24
C GLU A 35 2.05 14.20 -18.54
N THR A 36 1.18 13.90 -17.57
CA THR A 36 -0.27 13.99 -17.72
C THR A 36 -0.87 15.28 -17.16
N ASP A 37 -0.06 16.14 -16.54
CA ASP A 37 -0.50 17.34 -15.80
C ASP A 37 -1.65 17.01 -14.82
N ALA A 38 -1.50 15.89 -14.11
CA ALA A 38 -2.57 15.36 -13.25
C ALA A 38 -2.57 16.02 -11.86
N ASP A 39 -3.75 16.47 -11.43
CA ASP A 39 -3.98 16.92 -10.04
C ASP A 39 -3.81 15.79 -9.02
N MET A 40 -4.11 14.55 -9.42
CA MET A 40 -4.04 13.36 -8.57
C MET A 40 -3.65 12.13 -9.38
N VAL A 41 -2.74 11.32 -8.82
CA VAL A 41 -2.41 9.99 -9.35
C VAL A 41 -2.98 8.92 -8.44
N PHE A 42 -3.88 8.10 -8.97
CA PHE A 42 -4.39 6.93 -8.25
C PHE A 42 -3.49 5.72 -8.53
N VAL A 43 -2.92 5.14 -7.48
CA VAL A 43 -1.98 4.00 -7.58
C VAL A 43 -2.58 2.79 -6.90
N GLU A 44 -2.78 1.72 -7.67
CA GLU A 44 -3.08 0.40 -7.12
C GLU A 44 -1.77 -0.35 -6.89
N ILE A 45 -1.56 -0.81 -5.65
CA ILE A 45 -0.52 -1.77 -5.33
C ILE A 45 -1.17 -3.16 -5.37
N GLY A 46 -0.87 -3.91 -6.44
CA GLY A 46 -1.38 -5.27 -6.60
C GLY A 46 -0.88 -6.22 -5.51
N GLY A 47 -1.54 -7.38 -5.40
CA GLY A 47 -1.21 -8.42 -4.42
C GLY A 47 -1.82 -8.18 -3.04
N THR A 48 -1.28 -8.86 -2.02
CA THR A 48 -1.77 -8.76 -0.62
C THR A 48 -0.66 -8.24 0.31
N VAL A 49 -1.05 -7.42 1.28
CA VAL A 49 -0.15 -7.00 2.36
C VAL A 49 0.29 -8.24 3.16
N GLY A 50 1.60 -8.37 3.38
CA GLY A 50 2.21 -9.53 4.02
C GLY A 50 3.02 -10.40 3.06
N ASP A 51 2.79 -10.27 1.75
CA ASP A 51 3.64 -10.92 0.74
C ASP A 51 4.97 -10.16 0.60
N LEU A 52 6.09 -10.91 0.58
CA LEU A 52 7.44 -10.34 0.54
C LEU A 52 7.66 -9.44 -0.69
N GLU A 53 7.10 -9.82 -1.84
CA GLU A 53 7.23 -9.08 -3.09
C GLU A 53 6.61 -7.69 -3.00
N ASN A 54 5.48 -7.57 -2.29
CA ASN A 54 4.72 -6.33 -2.16
C ASN A 54 5.34 -5.36 -1.16
N ALA A 55 6.14 -5.87 -0.21
CA ALA A 55 6.78 -5.04 0.81
C ALA A 55 7.65 -3.93 0.20
N TYR A 56 8.31 -4.20 -0.93
CA TYR A 56 9.13 -3.19 -1.61
C TYR A 56 8.30 -2.09 -2.28
N PHE A 57 7.12 -2.41 -2.82
CA PHE A 57 6.22 -1.41 -3.36
C PHE A 57 5.57 -0.56 -2.27
N ILE A 58 5.20 -1.17 -1.15
CA ILE A 58 4.70 -0.47 0.04
C ILE A 58 5.79 0.47 0.58
N GLU A 59 7.04 0.01 0.68
CA GLU A 59 8.16 0.84 1.10
C GLU A 59 8.40 2.01 0.13
N ALA A 60 8.31 1.77 -1.18
CA ALA A 60 8.42 2.85 -2.16
C ALA A 60 7.34 3.92 -1.96
N MET A 61 6.10 3.52 -1.65
CA MET A 61 5.01 4.47 -1.39
C MET A 61 5.19 5.19 -0.04
N ARG A 62 5.73 4.50 0.97
CA ARG A 62 6.06 5.09 2.27
C ARG A 62 7.15 6.16 2.14
N GLU A 63 8.23 5.86 1.42
CA GLU A 63 9.28 6.81 1.08
C GLU A 63 8.73 7.98 0.26
N LEU A 64 7.87 7.71 -0.73
CA LEU A 64 7.24 8.75 -1.56
C LEU A 64 6.42 9.72 -0.69
N ALA A 65 5.53 9.21 0.15
CA ALA A 65 4.71 10.05 1.02
C ALA A 65 5.54 10.90 1.99
N TYR A 66 6.68 10.37 2.45
CA TYR A 66 7.63 11.15 3.24
C TYR A 66 8.29 12.27 2.43
N GLU A 67 8.73 11.97 1.20
CA GLU A 67 9.40 12.93 0.30
C GLU A 67 8.47 14.04 -0.22
N GLU A 68 7.21 13.72 -0.54
CA GLU A 68 6.21 14.70 -1.01
C GLU A 68 5.64 15.57 0.12
N GLY A 69 5.87 15.17 1.37
CA GLY A 69 5.45 15.91 2.54
C GLY A 69 3.99 15.69 2.98
N PRO A 70 3.59 16.33 4.08
CA PRO A 70 2.27 16.12 4.69
C PRO A 70 1.15 16.58 3.76
N ASN A 71 0.03 15.86 3.79
CA ASN A 71 -1.17 16.09 2.98
C ASN A 71 -1.01 15.87 1.46
N SER A 72 0.14 15.35 1.00
CA SER A 72 0.38 15.04 -0.41
C SER A 72 0.00 13.61 -0.80
N CYS A 73 -0.26 12.73 0.18
CA CYS A 73 -0.61 11.33 -0.05
C CYS A 73 -1.76 10.89 0.87
N CYS A 74 -2.60 9.98 0.37
CA CYS A 74 -3.69 9.34 1.10
C CYS A 74 -3.62 7.83 0.86
N PHE A 75 -3.51 7.04 1.93
CA PHE A 75 -3.45 5.59 1.88
C PHE A 75 -4.82 4.97 2.11
N MET A 76 -5.23 4.09 1.19
CA MET A 76 -6.47 3.32 1.30
C MET A 76 -6.17 1.84 1.48
N ALA A 77 -6.54 1.28 2.64
CA ALA A 77 -6.49 -0.16 2.88
C ALA A 77 -7.80 -0.82 2.44
N LEU A 78 -7.75 -1.64 1.39
CA LEU A 78 -8.86 -2.48 0.97
C LEU A 78 -8.81 -3.82 1.71
N THR A 79 -9.90 -4.21 2.35
CA THR A 79 -9.97 -5.43 3.17
C THR A 79 -11.26 -6.20 2.98
N TYR A 80 -11.31 -7.47 3.39
CA TYR A 80 -12.49 -8.33 3.26
C TYR A 80 -13.03 -8.77 4.63
N ILE A 81 -14.33 -8.60 4.82
CA ILE A 81 -15.08 -9.08 5.99
C ILE A 81 -15.66 -10.43 5.66
N LEU A 82 -15.25 -11.44 6.43
CA LEU A 82 -15.72 -12.81 6.25
C LEU A 82 -17.10 -12.98 6.89
N GLU A 83 -17.98 -13.71 6.21
CA GLU A 83 -19.28 -14.09 6.77
C GLU A 83 -19.58 -15.56 6.40
N PRO A 84 -18.97 -16.52 7.12
CA PRO A 84 -19.20 -17.94 6.85
C PRO A 84 -20.67 -18.29 7.08
N LYS A 85 -21.30 -18.93 6.08
CA LYS A 85 -22.73 -19.29 6.12
C LYS A 85 -23.12 -20.11 7.35
N THR A 86 -22.18 -20.92 7.87
CA THR A 86 -22.38 -21.77 9.05
C THR A 86 -22.44 -21.00 10.37
N LEU A 87 -21.87 -19.80 10.44
CA LEU A 87 -21.81 -18.99 11.66
C LEU A 87 -22.86 -17.87 11.70
N GLY A 88 -23.33 -17.42 10.53
CA GLY A 88 -24.35 -16.36 10.43
C GLY A 88 -23.90 -14.99 10.95
N GLU A 89 -22.60 -14.76 11.16
CA GLU A 89 -22.08 -13.48 11.65
C GLU A 89 -20.82 -13.03 10.92
N GLN A 90 -20.65 -11.71 10.84
CA GLN A 90 -19.49 -11.07 10.23
C GLN A 90 -18.26 -11.13 11.13
N LYS A 91 -17.13 -11.52 10.53
CA LYS A 91 -15.82 -11.66 11.17
C LYS A 91 -14.82 -10.69 10.54
N SER A 92 -14.33 -9.75 11.33
CA SER A 92 -13.31 -8.77 10.91
C SER A 92 -11.89 -9.08 11.37
N LYS A 93 -11.65 -10.23 11.99
CA LYS A 93 -10.32 -10.53 12.55
C LYS A 93 -9.22 -10.58 11.50
N ALA A 94 -9.50 -11.18 10.34
CA ALA A 94 -8.58 -11.21 9.20
C ALA A 94 -8.28 -9.78 8.68
N ALA A 95 -9.33 -8.95 8.56
CA ALA A 95 -9.17 -7.55 8.17
C ALA A 95 -8.28 -6.75 9.13
N GLN A 96 -8.51 -6.89 10.45
CA GLN A 96 -7.70 -6.23 11.48
C GLN A 96 -6.23 -6.66 11.42
N LEU A 97 -5.97 -7.95 11.13
CA LEU A 97 -4.60 -8.45 11.02
C LEU A 97 -3.88 -7.85 9.80
N GLY A 98 -4.55 -7.79 8.64
CA GLY A 98 -3.98 -7.18 7.43
C GLY A 98 -3.70 -5.69 7.62
N ILE A 99 -4.61 -4.94 8.26
CA ILE A 99 -4.39 -3.52 8.58
C ILE A 99 -3.20 -3.37 9.53
N LYS A 100 -3.07 -4.24 10.54
CA LYS A 100 -1.92 -4.23 11.45
C LYS A 100 -0.60 -4.51 10.73
N GLN A 101 -0.59 -5.43 9.78
CA GLN A 101 0.61 -5.71 8.97
C GLN A 101 1.01 -4.51 8.11
N LEU A 102 0.03 -3.79 7.52
CA LEU A 102 0.30 -2.56 6.77
C LEU A 102 0.95 -1.49 7.66
N MET A 103 0.41 -1.29 8.86
CA MET A 103 0.95 -0.33 9.83
C MET A 103 2.35 -0.73 10.33
N GLN A 104 2.64 -2.03 10.46
CA GLN A 104 3.99 -2.53 10.79
C GLN A 104 5.02 -2.22 9.70
N LEU A 105 4.59 -2.05 8.44
CA LEU A 105 5.42 -1.57 7.35
C LEU A 105 5.53 -0.04 7.33
N GLY A 106 5.02 0.66 8.35
CA GLY A 106 5.12 2.11 8.48
C GLY A 106 4.09 2.90 7.65
N VAL A 107 3.03 2.24 7.17
CA VAL A 107 1.95 2.89 6.42
C VAL A 107 0.66 2.87 7.25
N GLN A 108 0.24 4.06 7.70
CA GLN A 108 -1.06 4.24 8.36
C GLN A 108 -2.12 4.48 7.27
N PRO A 109 -3.18 3.66 7.19
CA PRO A 109 -4.25 3.92 6.25
C PRO A 109 -5.18 5.03 6.73
N ASP A 110 -5.36 6.05 5.90
CA ASP A 110 -6.34 7.11 6.09
C ASP A 110 -7.77 6.58 5.91
N ILE A 111 -7.94 5.67 4.95
CA ILE A 111 -9.24 5.07 4.60
C ILE A 111 -9.15 3.55 4.71
N ILE A 112 -10.14 2.93 5.36
CA ILE A 112 -10.32 1.48 5.40
C ILE A 112 -11.58 1.10 4.62
N ALA A 113 -11.39 0.59 3.41
CA ALA A 113 -12.47 0.12 2.55
C ALA A 113 -12.78 -1.36 2.83
N CYS A 114 -13.98 -1.63 3.38
CA CYS A 114 -14.41 -2.99 3.72
C CYS A 114 -15.28 -3.58 2.62
N ARG A 115 -14.77 -4.61 1.93
CA ARG A 115 -15.55 -5.49 1.05
C ARG A 115 -16.25 -6.57 1.88
N ALA A 116 -17.48 -6.91 1.52
CA ALA A 116 -18.26 -7.95 2.17
C ALA A 116 -19.36 -8.47 1.23
N ALA A 117 -19.87 -9.67 1.49
CA ALA A 117 -21.02 -10.22 0.74
C ALA A 117 -22.33 -9.50 1.09
N ASN A 118 -22.51 -9.14 2.36
CA ASN A 118 -23.63 -8.37 2.87
C ASN A 118 -23.14 -7.02 3.43
N PRO A 119 -24.03 -6.01 3.60
CA PRO A 119 -23.66 -4.74 4.21
C PRO A 119 -22.92 -4.92 5.55
N VAL A 120 -21.76 -4.27 5.69
CA VAL A 120 -20.95 -4.36 6.91
C VAL A 120 -21.69 -3.69 8.07
N SER A 121 -21.97 -4.46 9.11
CA SER A 121 -22.65 -4.01 10.32
C SER A 121 -21.86 -2.94 11.08
N GLU A 122 -22.56 -2.06 11.80
CA GLU A 122 -21.93 -0.96 12.54
C GLU A 122 -20.94 -1.48 13.60
N LYS A 123 -21.27 -2.59 14.27
CA LYS A 123 -20.38 -3.26 15.22
C LYS A 123 -19.03 -3.64 14.59
N VAL A 124 -19.04 -4.11 13.34
CA VAL A 124 -17.81 -4.47 12.62
C VAL A 124 -17.05 -3.24 12.16
N ARG A 125 -17.74 -2.21 11.65
CA ARG A 125 -17.13 -0.92 11.27
C ARG A 125 -16.38 -0.29 12.45
N GLN A 126 -17.01 -0.23 13.62
CA GLN A 126 -16.42 0.32 14.84
C GLN A 126 -15.19 -0.47 15.30
N LYS A 127 -15.16 -1.80 15.13
CA LYS A 127 -13.97 -2.60 15.44
C LYS A 127 -12.79 -2.29 14.53
N ASN A 128 -13.02 -2.09 13.23
CA ASN A 128 -11.95 -1.78 12.28
C ASN A 128 -11.40 -0.35 12.47
N LYS A 129 -12.25 0.61 12.85
CA LYS A 129 -11.80 1.96 13.22
C LYS A 129 -10.83 1.96 14.40
N ARG A 130 -11.01 1.06 15.38
CA ARG A 130 -10.14 0.93 16.55
C ARG A 130 -8.75 0.35 16.26
N VAL A 131 -8.49 -0.06 15.03
CA VAL A 131 -7.15 -0.51 14.62
C VAL A 131 -6.25 0.68 14.28
N GLN A 132 -6.85 1.84 13.95
CA GLN A 132 -6.11 3.08 13.71
C GLN A 132 -5.47 3.63 14.98
#